data_AF-A0A1Y4AC80-F1
#
_entry.id   AF-A0A1Y4AC80-F1
#
_cell.length_a   1.000
_cell.length_b   1.000
_cell.length_c   1.000
_cell.angle_alpha   90.00
_cell.angle_beta   90.00
_cell.angle_gamma   90.00
#
_symmetry.space_group_name_H-M   'P 1'
#
loop_
_entity.id
_entity.type
_entity.pdbx_description
1 polymer ?
#
loop_
_entity_poly.entity_id
_entity_poly.type
_entity_poly.pdbx_seq_one_letter_code
_entity_poly.pdbx_strand_id
1 'polypeptide(L)'
;MGNRAIITTRERKIGLYLHWNGGRDTVEPLLRYCELQGYRPPSSDNYGWARICQVVGNFFGGALSVGIGPYTDDASMDPGDNGIYVIEGWRIAERLTTEYDEGWRPAGVRDVEPCEEQRSYDFDEMLRSFDESMPEGLRLGEFLDSVEVPVGELEVGDEVWLREHENGWRAYPVVGFGQPAGNAIAVRVETPDGRVSITYPDLPYVARYDHGGDFSWNSNNYVHGETACIKPRGKTA
;
A
#
# COMPACT_ATOMS: atom_id res chain seq x y z
N MET A 1 -19.20 20.90 -11.60
CA MET A 1 -18.17 20.04 -12.22
C MET A 1 -17.84 18.99 -11.18
N GLY A 2 -17.92 17.71 -11.51
CA GLY A 2 -17.47 16.63 -10.60
C GLY A 2 -16.06 16.20 -10.98
N ASN A 3 -15.37 15.54 -10.05
CA ASN A 3 -14.17 14.75 -10.33
C ASN A 3 -14.40 13.39 -9.66
N ARG A 4 -15.38 12.65 -10.17
CA ARG A 4 -15.96 11.48 -9.51
C ARG A 4 -15.35 10.18 -10.00
N ALA A 5 -15.38 9.16 -9.14
CA ALA A 5 -14.99 7.79 -9.48
C ALA A 5 -15.72 6.77 -8.61
N ILE A 6 -15.74 5.52 -9.06
CA ILE A 6 -16.03 4.37 -8.20
C ILE A 6 -14.86 3.41 -8.18
N ILE A 7 -14.50 2.93 -7.00
CA ILE A 7 -13.53 1.85 -6.80
C ILE A 7 -14.30 0.59 -6.39
N THR A 8 -14.08 -0.52 -7.09
CA THR A 8 -14.70 -1.83 -6.83
C THR A 8 -13.66 -2.94 -6.98
N THR A 9 -13.91 -4.12 -6.40
CA THR A 9 -13.13 -5.33 -6.70
C THR A 9 -13.66 -6.04 -7.94
N ARG A 10 -12.91 -7.03 -8.45
CA ARG A 10 -13.32 -7.96 -9.53
C ARG A 10 -14.67 -8.64 -9.27
N GLU A 11 -15.02 -8.86 -8.00
CA GLU A 11 -16.29 -9.49 -7.61
C GLU A 11 -17.51 -8.58 -7.78
N ARG A 12 -17.29 -7.26 -7.91
CA ARG A 12 -18.36 -6.27 -8.16
C ARG A 12 -19.52 -6.37 -7.15
N LYS A 13 -19.16 -6.48 -5.86
CA LYS A 13 -20.14 -6.53 -4.76
C LYS A 13 -20.30 -5.19 -4.04
N ILE A 14 -19.23 -4.42 -3.94
CA ILE A 14 -19.17 -3.16 -3.18
C ILE A 14 -18.49 -2.10 -4.05
N GLY A 15 -19.08 -0.92 -4.11
CA GLY A 15 -18.48 0.27 -4.72
C GLY A 15 -18.18 1.33 -3.67
N LEU A 16 -16.93 1.82 -3.66
CA LEU A 16 -16.52 3.03 -2.96
C LEU A 16 -16.60 4.20 -3.93
N TYR A 17 -17.52 5.11 -3.69
CA TYR A 17 -17.74 6.33 -4.46
C TYR A 17 -16.87 7.49 -3.93
N LEU A 18 -16.22 8.19 -4.86
CA LEU A 18 -15.50 9.44 -4.63
C LEU A 18 -16.24 10.57 -5.36
N HIS A 19 -16.57 11.65 -4.65
CA HIS A 19 -17.21 12.82 -5.27
C HIS A 19 -16.19 13.76 -5.96
N TRP A 20 -14.98 13.78 -5.43
CA TRP A 20 -13.85 14.59 -5.88
C TRP A 20 -12.58 13.74 -5.91
N ASN A 21 -11.53 14.25 -6.58
CA ASN A 21 -10.25 13.55 -6.72
C ASN A 21 -10.40 12.08 -7.15
N GLY A 22 -11.29 11.83 -8.11
CA GLY A 22 -11.52 10.52 -8.69
C GLY A 22 -10.53 10.13 -9.78
N GLY A 23 -9.63 11.04 -10.18
CA GLY A 23 -8.59 10.81 -11.17
C GLY A 23 -7.61 9.70 -10.76
N ARG A 24 -6.98 9.09 -11.77
CA ARG A 24 -6.02 7.98 -11.53
C ARG A 24 -4.80 8.46 -10.74
N ASP A 25 -4.37 9.68 -10.99
CA ASP A 25 -3.36 10.41 -10.23
C ASP A 25 -3.69 10.59 -8.73
N THR A 26 -4.93 10.31 -8.30
CA THR A 26 -5.33 10.25 -6.90
C THR A 26 -5.59 8.82 -6.43
N VAL A 27 -6.32 8.03 -7.24
CA VAL A 27 -6.71 6.67 -6.88
C VAL A 27 -5.48 5.74 -6.77
N GLU A 28 -4.50 5.88 -7.64
CA GLU A 28 -3.30 5.03 -7.62
C GLU A 28 -2.44 5.30 -6.36
N PRO A 29 -2.11 6.56 -5.99
CA PRO A 29 -1.52 6.86 -4.69
C PRO A 29 -2.35 6.39 -3.50
N LEU A 30 -3.69 6.50 -3.52
CA LEU A 30 -4.55 6.03 -2.43
C LEU A 30 -4.36 4.53 -2.18
N LEU A 31 -4.40 3.74 -3.25
CA LEU A 31 -4.23 2.29 -3.14
C LEU A 31 -2.83 1.94 -2.66
N ARG A 32 -1.79 2.63 -3.18
CA ARG A 32 -0.42 2.46 -2.72
C ARG A 32 -0.26 2.84 -1.24
N TYR A 33 -0.89 3.91 -0.79
CA TYR A 33 -0.85 4.32 0.62
C TYR A 33 -1.46 3.23 1.52
N CYS A 34 -2.60 2.67 1.14
CA CYS A 34 -3.24 1.57 1.88
C CYS A 34 -2.38 0.28 1.89
N GLU A 35 -1.68 0.00 0.79
CA GLU A 35 -0.71 -1.09 0.69
C GLU A 35 0.49 -0.87 1.63
N LEU A 36 1.06 0.34 1.65
CA LEU A 36 2.19 0.71 2.53
C LEU A 36 1.81 0.71 4.01
N GLN A 37 0.58 1.12 4.33
CA GLN A 37 -0.01 0.92 5.66
C GLN A 37 -0.10 -0.57 6.05
N GLY A 38 0.01 -1.46 5.05
CA GLY A 38 -0.08 -2.90 5.17
C GLY A 38 -1.46 -3.35 5.57
N TYR A 39 -2.48 -2.64 5.11
CA TYR A 39 -3.87 -3.06 5.27
C TYR A 39 -4.16 -4.25 4.35
N ARG A 40 -5.06 -5.13 4.79
CA ARG A 40 -5.59 -6.20 3.94
C ARG A 40 -6.36 -5.57 2.75
N PRO A 41 -6.21 -6.08 1.52
CA PRO A 41 -6.90 -5.52 0.38
C PRO A 41 -8.42 -5.72 0.47
N PRO A 42 -9.23 -4.88 -0.20
CA PRO A 42 -10.69 -5.01 -0.17
C PRO A 42 -11.25 -6.32 -0.74
N SER A 43 -10.45 -7.05 -1.52
CA SER A 43 -10.79 -8.40 -2.01
C SER A 43 -10.68 -9.48 -0.95
N SER A 44 -10.01 -9.23 0.18
CA SER A 44 -9.90 -10.21 1.26
C SER A 44 -11.16 -10.27 2.13
N ASP A 45 -11.60 -9.12 2.64
CA ASP A 45 -12.78 -9.01 3.52
C ASP A 45 -13.26 -7.55 3.71
N ASN A 46 -14.26 -7.39 4.57
CA ASN A 46 -14.85 -6.09 4.93
C ASN A 46 -13.87 -5.13 5.63
N TYR A 47 -12.78 -5.62 6.22
CA TYR A 47 -11.81 -4.78 6.92
C TYR A 47 -10.98 -3.96 5.93
N GLY A 48 -10.65 -4.53 4.76
CA GLY A 48 -9.98 -3.79 3.69
C GLY A 48 -10.81 -2.59 3.23
N TRP A 49 -12.12 -2.79 3.02
CA TRP A 49 -13.07 -1.71 2.73
C TRP A 49 -13.13 -0.64 3.83
N ALA A 50 -13.18 -1.06 5.09
CA ALA A 50 -13.21 -0.12 6.22
C ALA A 50 -11.96 0.77 6.25
N ARG A 51 -10.78 0.21 5.95
CA ARG A 51 -9.52 0.96 6.00
C ARG A 51 -9.34 1.91 4.83
N ILE A 52 -9.68 1.53 3.60
CA ILE A 52 -9.67 2.49 2.49
C ILE A 52 -10.71 3.61 2.70
N CYS A 53 -11.91 3.29 3.23
CA CYS A 53 -12.90 4.32 3.58
C CYS A 53 -12.38 5.28 4.65
N GLN A 54 -11.64 4.78 5.64
CA GLN A 54 -11.02 5.61 6.67
C GLN A 54 -10.00 6.58 6.07
N VAL A 55 -9.06 6.09 5.24
CA VAL A 55 -8.03 6.93 4.62
C VAL A 55 -8.67 8.03 3.77
N VAL A 56 -9.62 7.66 2.91
CA VAL A 56 -10.33 8.59 2.05
C VAL A 56 -11.19 9.58 2.86
N GLY A 57 -11.87 9.11 3.90
CA GLY A 57 -12.67 9.95 4.78
C GLY A 57 -11.84 10.95 5.58
N ASN A 58 -10.64 10.56 6.02
CA ASN A 58 -9.70 11.45 6.67
C ASN A 58 -9.17 12.51 5.68
N PHE A 59 -8.84 12.11 4.46
CA PHE A 59 -8.35 13.00 3.41
C PHE A 59 -9.37 14.06 2.98
N PHE A 60 -10.63 13.68 2.73
CA PHE A 60 -11.66 14.65 2.37
C PHE A 60 -12.25 15.40 3.57
N GLY A 61 -12.20 14.81 4.77
CA GLY A 61 -12.94 15.29 5.93
C GLY A 61 -14.44 14.94 5.90
N GLY A 62 -15.21 15.60 6.77
CA GLY A 62 -16.56 15.16 7.18
C GLY A 62 -17.76 15.71 6.37
N ALA A 63 -17.80 15.51 5.06
CA ALA A 63 -18.95 15.92 4.23
C ALA A 63 -19.41 14.84 3.23
N LEU A 64 -20.15 15.23 2.18
CA LEU A 64 -20.75 14.36 1.17
C LEU A 64 -19.77 13.92 0.06
N SER A 65 -18.51 13.67 0.42
CA SER A 65 -17.42 13.43 -0.56
C SER A 65 -17.11 11.95 -0.79
N VAL A 66 -17.61 11.07 0.09
CA VAL A 66 -17.35 9.63 0.06
C VAL A 66 -18.67 8.88 0.27
N GLY A 67 -18.90 7.84 -0.52
CA GLY A 67 -20.02 6.93 -0.35
C GLY A 67 -19.57 5.48 -0.46
N ILE A 68 -20.26 4.55 0.21
CA ILE A 68 -20.02 3.12 0.06
C ILE A 68 -21.37 2.40 0.00
N GLY A 69 -21.48 1.43 -0.91
CA GLY A 69 -22.74 0.71 -1.11
C GLY A 69 -22.58 -0.55 -1.95
N PRO A 70 -23.67 -1.33 -2.09
CA PRO A 70 -23.69 -2.48 -2.99
C PRO A 70 -23.42 -2.02 -4.43
N TYR A 71 -22.62 -2.80 -5.14
CA TYR A 71 -22.37 -2.61 -6.56
C TYR A 71 -23.36 -3.45 -7.36
N THR A 72 -23.91 -2.88 -8.43
CA THR A 72 -24.96 -3.53 -9.24
C THR A 72 -24.43 -3.94 -10.61
N ASP A 73 -24.14 -2.97 -11.47
CA ASP A 73 -23.55 -3.20 -12.80
C ASP A 73 -22.73 -1.98 -13.24
N ASP A 74 -21.86 -2.16 -14.23
CA ASP A 74 -20.90 -1.12 -14.64
C ASP A 74 -21.57 0.08 -15.30
N ALA A 75 -22.62 -0.16 -16.08
CA ALA A 75 -23.29 0.92 -16.81
C ALA A 75 -24.07 1.84 -15.87
N SER A 76 -24.68 1.29 -14.81
CA SER A 76 -25.44 2.08 -13.83
C SER A 76 -24.56 2.70 -12.74
N MET A 77 -23.43 2.09 -12.42
CA MET A 77 -22.54 2.54 -11.36
C MET A 77 -21.51 3.57 -11.83
N ASP A 78 -21.23 3.68 -13.13
CA ASP A 78 -20.30 4.68 -13.64
C ASP A 78 -20.77 6.11 -13.30
N PRO A 79 -19.97 6.91 -12.56
CA PRO A 79 -20.32 8.29 -12.26
C PRO A 79 -20.15 9.25 -13.46
N GLY A 80 -19.52 8.82 -14.55
CA GLY A 80 -19.35 9.53 -15.82
C GLY A 80 -18.11 10.40 -15.95
N ASP A 81 -17.43 10.75 -14.84
CA ASP A 81 -16.20 11.56 -14.88
C ASP A 81 -14.98 10.65 -15.10
N ASN A 82 -14.40 10.07 -14.04
CA ASN A 82 -13.24 9.17 -14.13
C ASN A 82 -13.63 7.69 -14.11
N GLY A 83 -14.90 7.38 -14.29
CA GLY A 83 -15.30 6.00 -14.46
C GLY A 83 -15.16 5.12 -13.22
N ILE A 84 -14.84 3.85 -13.48
CA ILE A 84 -14.74 2.78 -12.50
C ILE A 84 -13.32 2.22 -12.49
N TYR A 85 -12.76 2.10 -11.29
CA TYR A 85 -11.51 1.42 -11.00
C TYR A 85 -11.82 0.03 -10.45
N VAL A 86 -11.52 -1.00 -11.23
CA VAL A 86 -11.59 -2.38 -10.74
C VAL A 86 -10.23 -2.74 -10.18
N ILE A 87 -10.17 -3.08 -8.89
CA ILE A 87 -8.92 -3.40 -8.21
C ILE A 87 -8.78 -4.90 -7.95
N GLU A 88 -7.52 -5.33 -7.93
CA GLU A 88 -7.08 -6.65 -7.52
C GLU A 88 -5.91 -6.48 -6.54
N GLY A 89 -6.11 -6.89 -5.28
CA GLY A 89 -5.24 -6.45 -4.20
C GLY A 89 -5.35 -4.93 -4.00
N TRP A 90 -4.20 -4.25 -4.06
CA TRP A 90 -4.10 -2.79 -4.06
C TRP A 90 -3.69 -2.21 -5.43
N ARG A 91 -3.89 -2.97 -6.52
CA ARG A 91 -3.55 -2.54 -7.88
C ARG A 91 -4.81 -2.38 -8.71
N ILE A 92 -4.80 -1.39 -9.60
CA ILE A 92 -5.84 -1.21 -10.62
C ILE A 92 -5.66 -2.29 -11.68
N ALA A 93 -6.68 -3.13 -11.84
CA ALA A 93 -6.72 -4.23 -12.80
C ALA A 93 -7.51 -3.87 -14.06
N GLU A 94 -8.58 -3.08 -13.93
CA GLU A 94 -9.37 -2.60 -15.07
C GLU A 94 -9.79 -1.14 -14.86
N ARG A 95 -9.95 -0.43 -15.97
CA ARG A 95 -10.34 0.99 -16.01
C ARG A 95 -11.47 1.16 -17.00
N LEU A 96 -12.68 1.37 -16.48
CA LEU A 96 -13.88 1.46 -17.30
C LEU A 96 -14.48 2.85 -17.26
N THR A 97 -15.07 3.28 -18.38
CA THR A 97 -15.86 4.52 -18.48
C THR A 97 -17.04 4.32 -19.42
N THR A 98 -17.97 5.25 -19.39
CA THR A 98 -19.23 5.19 -20.12
C THR A 98 -18.95 5.29 -21.61
N GLU A 99 -19.46 4.33 -22.35
CA GLU A 99 -19.53 4.41 -23.80
C GLU A 99 -20.79 5.17 -24.19
N TYR A 100 -20.65 6.19 -25.05
CA TYR A 100 -21.76 6.99 -25.56
C TYR A 100 -22.01 6.67 -27.04
N ASP A 101 -23.28 6.57 -27.42
CA ASP A 101 -23.67 6.48 -28.83
C ASP A 101 -23.54 7.84 -29.56
N GLU A 102 -23.80 7.86 -30.87
CA GLU A 102 -23.77 9.08 -31.69
C GLU A 102 -24.70 10.19 -31.16
N GLY A 103 -25.71 9.83 -30.37
CA GLY A 103 -26.65 10.74 -29.73
C GLY A 103 -26.27 11.17 -28.31
N TRP A 104 -25.03 10.90 -27.87
CA TRP A 104 -24.55 11.16 -26.50
C TRP A 104 -25.40 10.47 -25.42
N ARG A 105 -25.99 9.32 -25.73
CA ARG A 105 -26.67 8.48 -24.74
C ARG A 105 -25.72 7.37 -24.27
N PRO A 106 -25.70 7.06 -22.96
CA PRO A 106 -24.98 5.88 -22.47
C PRO A 106 -25.45 4.61 -23.19
N ALA A 107 -24.51 3.93 -23.84
CA ALA A 107 -24.73 2.71 -24.62
C ALA A 107 -24.10 1.47 -23.96
N GLY A 108 -23.18 1.68 -23.02
CA GLY A 108 -22.46 0.62 -22.31
C GLY A 108 -21.28 1.18 -21.52
N VAL A 109 -20.31 0.32 -21.27
CA VAL A 109 -19.00 0.70 -20.71
C VAL A 109 -17.90 0.19 -21.62
N ARG A 110 -16.80 0.92 -21.67
CA ARG A 110 -15.58 0.58 -22.40
C ARG A 110 -14.36 0.83 -21.55
N ASP A 111 -13.21 0.34 -21.99
CA ASP A 111 -11.93 0.70 -21.39
C ASP A 111 -11.62 2.19 -21.57
N VAL A 112 -10.98 2.77 -20.55
CA VAL A 112 -10.42 4.13 -20.59
C VAL A 112 -9.12 4.10 -21.37
N GLU A 113 -8.99 4.98 -22.36
CA GLU A 113 -7.75 5.14 -23.11
C GLU A 113 -6.71 5.91 -22.27
N PRO A 114 -5.40 5.61 -22.39
CA PRO A 114 -4.36 6.25 -21.58
C PRO A 114 -4.27 7.79 -21.70
N CYS A 115 -4.80 8.36 -22.78
CA CYS A 115 -4.86 9.80 -23.01
C CYS A 115 -6.05 10.48 -22.30
N GLU A 116 -7.03 9.71 -21.82
CA GLU A 116 -8.20 10.20 -21.07
C GLU A 116 -7.93 10.28 -19.57
N GLU A 117 -6.87 9.62 -19.08
CA GLU A 117 -6.52 9.61 -17.67
C GLU A 117 -6.04 10.99 -17.19
N GLN A 118 -6.60 11.44 -16.06
CA GLN A 118 -6.16 12.65 -15.37
C GLN A 118 -4.71 12.51 -14.88
N ARG A 119 -3.91 13.58 -15.06
CA ARG A 119 -2.50 13.69 -14.64
C ARG A 119 -2.19 15.07 -14.07
N SER A 120 -3.02 15.54 -13.16
CA SER A 120 -2.91 16.83 -12.50
C SER A 120 -2.04 16.80 -11.25
N TYR A 121 -1.98 15.66 -10.56
CA TYR A 121 -1.21 15.51 -9.32
C TYR A 121 0.05 14.67 -9.51
N ASP A 122 1.11 15.04 -8.80
CA ASP A 122 2.29 14.19 -8.64
C ASP A 122 1.99 13.05 -7.66
N PHE A 123 2.55 11.87 -7.95
CA PHE A 123 2.27 10.66 -7.20
C PHE A 123 2.74 10.75 -5.74
N ASP A 124 3.96 11.26 -5.52
CA ASP A 124 4.57 11.33 -4.20
C ASP A 124 3.96 12.47 -3.38
N GLU A 125 3.65 13.61 -4.01
CA GLU A 125 2.90 14.70 -3.36
C GLU A 125 1.51 14.23 -2.89
N MET A 126 0.82 13.42 -3.70
CA MET A 126 -0.48 12.89 -3.33
C MET A 126 -0.38 11.84 -2.21
N LEU A 127 0.65 10.98 -2.21
CA LEU A 127 0.93 10.08 -1.10
C LEU A 127 1.14 10.84 0.22
N ARG A 128 1.92 11.93 0.19
CA ARG A 128 2.13 12.78 1.38
C ARG A 128 0.85 13.47 1.82
N SER A 129 0.00 13.89 0.89
CA SER A 129 -1.30 14.50 1.21
C SER A 129 -2.22 13.52 1.96
N PHE A 130 -2.24 12.24 1.56
CA PHE A 130 -2.93 11.20 2.34
C PHE A 130 -2.33 11.05 3.73
N ASP A 131 -1.00 11.02 3.82
CA ASP A 131 -0.30 10.86 5.09
C ASP A 131 -0.58 11.98 6.08
N GLU A 132 -0.48 13.23 5.63
CA GLU A 132 -0.77 14.42 6.43
C GLU A 132 -2.21 14.44 6.95
N SER A 133 -3.14 13.84 6.20
CA SER A 133 -4.54 13.76 6.58
C SER A 133 -4.83 12.68 7.63
N MET A 134 -3.91 11.72 7.82
CA MET A 134 -4.07 10.69 8.84
C MET A 134 -3.78 11.23 10.25
N PRO A 135 -4.41 10.66 11.30
CA PRO A 135 -3.99 10.92 12.69
C PRO A 135 -2.50 10.66 12.88
N GLU A 136 -1.82 11.47 13.69
CA GLU A 136 -0.36 11.44 13.84
C GLU A 136 0.21 10.02 14.07
N GLY A 137 -0.42 9.22 14.93
CA GLY A 137 0.03 7.85 15.22
C GLY A 137 -0.23 6.83 14.11
N LEU A 138 -0.91 7.21 13.02
CA LEU A 138 -1.12 6.37 11.83
C LEU A 138 -0.33 6.85 10.63
N ARG A 139 0.41 7.95 10.71
CA ARG A 139 1.21 8.45 9.59
C ARG A 139 2.41 7.54 9.31
N LEU A 140 2.71 7.33 8.05
CA LEU A 140 3.89 6.62 7.55
C LEU A 140 5.15 7.49 7.66
N GLY A 141 5.03 8.82 7.53
CA GLY A 141 6.13 9.76 7.72
C GLY A 141 7.34 9.43 6.84
N GLU A 142 8.53 9.34 7.46
CA GLU A 142 9.80 9.05 6.78
C GLU A 142 9.81 7.70 6.03
N PHE A 143 8.88 6.78 6.32
CA PHE A 143 8.78 5.53 5.57
C PHE A 143 8.43 5.77 4.08
N LEU A 144 7.73 6.87 3.77
CA LEU A 144 7.43 7.24 2.38
C LEU A 144 8.69 7.57 1.57
N ASP A 145 9.79 7.93 2.24
CA ASP A 145 11.08 8.20 1.63
C ASP A 145 11.96 6.94 1.53
N SER A 146 11.44 5.76 1.89
CA SER A 146 12.22 4.53 1.90
C SER A 146 12.64 4.08 0.50
N VAL A 147 13.77 3.39 0.44
CA VAL A 147 14.31 2.77 -0.77
C VAL A 147 14.27 1.26 -0.61
N GLU A 148 13.71 0.58 -1.61
CA GLU A 148 13.74 -0.87 -1.67
C GLU A 148 15.09 -1.36 -2.21
N VAL A 149 15.76 -2.23 -1.46
CA VAL A 149 17.04 -2.83 -1.83
C VAL A 149 16.98 -4.35 -1.67
N PRO A 150 17.70 -5.14 -2.48
CA PRO A 150 17.84 -6.58 -2.23
C PRO A 150 18.44 -6.84 -0.85
N VAL A 151 17.93 -7.83 -0.12
CA VAL A 151 18.40 -8.16 1.24
C VAL A 151 19.90 -8.51 1.25
N GLY A 152 20.41 -9.11 0.17
CA GLY A 152 21.84 -9.43 0.02
C GLY A 152 22.75 -8.20 -0.17
N GLU A 153 22.20 -7.01 -0.42
CA GLU A 153 22.94 -5.76 -0.58
C GLU A 153 22.95 -4.91 0.70
N LEU A 154 22.29 -5.37 1.77
CA LEU A 154 22.30 -4.69 3.06
C LEU A 154 23.71 -4.64 3.65
N GLU A 155 24.00 -3.54 4.35
CA GLU A 155 25.28 -3.28 5.01
C GLU A 155 25.05 -3.00 6.51
N VAL A 156 26.05 -3.28 7.35
CA VAL A 156 26.01 -2.88 8.76
C VAL A 156 25.84 -1.36 8.85
N GLY A 157 24.85 -0.91 9.60
CA GLY A 157 24.49 0.50 9.73
C GLY A 157 23.33 0.95 8.85
N ASP A 158 22.90 0.17 7.84
CA ASP A 158 21.67 0.47 7.11
C ASP A 158 20.47 0.48 8.06
N GLU A 159 19.62 1.50 7.97
CA GLU A 159 18.40 1.61 8.77
C GLU A 159 17.22 0.94 8.05
N VAL A 160 16.93 -0.30 8.41
CA VAL A 160 15.86 -1.11 7.80
C VAL A 160 14.52 -0.85 8.49
N TRP A 161 13.49 -0.58 7.69
CA TRP A 161 12.12 -0.45 8.16
C TRP A 161 11.50 -1.83 8.42
N LEU A 162 11.13 -2.09 9.66
CA LEU A 162 10.37 -3.26 10.06
C LEU A 162 9.00 -2.85 10.61
N ARG A 163 7.99 -3.67 10.31
CA ARG A 163 6.65 -3.44 10.81
C ARG A 163 6.48 -3.98 12.23
N GLU A 164 5.99 -3.13 13.11
CA GLU A 164 5.51 -3.47 14.44
C GLU A 164 4.02 -3.80 14.40
N HIS A 165 3.60 -4.72 15.27
CA HIS A 165 2.21 -5.18 15.30
C HIS A 165 1.22 -4.04 15.61
N GLU A 166 1.60 -3.09 16.48
CA GLU A 166 0.70 -2.02 16.95
C GLU A 166 1.13 -0.61 16.52
N ASN A 167 2.41 -0.39 16.22
CA ASN A 167 2.98 0.96 16.02
C ASN A 167 3.37 1.27 14.56
N GLY A 168 2.92 0.46 13.59
CA GLY A 168 3.25 0.70 12.18
C GLY A 168 4.71 0.41 11.86
N TRP A 169 5.38 1.30 11.13
CA TRP A 169 6.75 1.10 10.65
C TRP A 169 7.78 1.76 11.55
N ARG A 170 8.88 1.05 11.83
CA ARG A 170 10.03 1.62 12.55
C ARG A 170 11.34 1.17 11.94
N ALA A 171 12.27 2.11 11.84
CA ALA A 171 13.61 1.85 11.33
C ALA A 171 14.53 1.33 12.44
N TYR A 172 15.34 0.33 12.11
CA TYR A 172 16.33 -0.27 13.00
C TYR A 172 17.64 -0.48 12.24
N PRO A 173 18.81 -0.16 12.84
CA PRO A 173 20.09 -0.35 12.17
C PRO A 173 20.43 -1.84 12.07
N VAL A 174 20.93 -2.28 10.92
CA VAL A 174 21.56 -3.59 10.74
C VAL A 174 22.84 -3.62 11.58
N VAL A 175 22.98 -4.64 12.42
CA VAL A 175 24.13 -4.78 13.35
C VAL A 175 24.97 -6.03 13.09
N GLY A 176 24.52 -6.93 12.23
CA GLY A 176 25.31 -8.07 11.80
C GLY A 176 24.59 -8.97 10.80
N PHE A 177 25.30 -10.02 10.40
CA PHE A 177 24.85 -11.03 9.45
C PHE A 177 25.01 -12.42 10.06
N GLY A 178 24.02 -13.26 9.80
CA GLY A 178 24.00 -14.66 10.19
C GLY A 178 23.87 -14.91 11.69
N GLN A 179 24.03 -16.18 12.05
CA GLN A 179 23.88 -16.64 13.43
C GLN A 179 25.25 -17.00 14.01
N PRO A 180 25.58 -16.55 15.23
CA PRO A 180 26.77 -17.06 15.91
C PRO A 180 26.56 -18.55 16.22
N ALA A 181 27.65 -19.33 16.13
CA ALA A 181 27.60 -20.79 16.28
C ALA A 181 26.97 -21.28 17.60
N GLY A 182 26.97 -20.45 18.64
CA GLY A 182 26.37 -20.74 19.95
C GLY A 182 24.88 -20.43 20.07
N ASN A 183 24.25 -19.80 19.07
CA ASN A 183 22.86 -19.32 19.14
C ASN A 183 22.13 -19.52 17.81
N ALA A 184 22.13 -20.77 17.30
CA ALA A 184 21.44 -21.12 16.07
C ALA A 184 19.92 -21.17 16.29
N ILE A 185 19.22 -20.12 15.85
CA ILE A 185 17.77 -20.00 16.01
C ILE A 185 17.08 -20.33 14.70
N ALA A 186 16.15 -21.25 14.73
CA ALA A 186 15.29 -21.52 13.59
C ALA A 186 14.41 -20.28 13.32
N VAL A 187 14.55 -19.71 12.13
CA VAL A 187 13.74 -18.58 11.65
C VAL A 187 12.64 -19.13 10.75
N ARG A 188 11.40 -18.74 11.03
CA ARG A 188 10.26 -19.00 10.16
C ARG A 188 10.22 -17.94 9.06
N VAL A 189 10.30 -18.38 7.82
CA VAL A 189 10.22 -17.52 6.64
C VAL A 189 9.01 -17.95 5.83
N GLU A 190 8.12 -17.02 5.53
CA GLU A 190 7.06 -17.26 4.54
C GLU A 190 7.67 -17.22 3.14
N THR A 191 7.47 -18.28 2.37
CA THR A 191 7.92 -18.38 0.98
C THR A 191 6.89 -17.74 0.03
N PRO A 192 7.29 -17.38 -1.21
CA PRO A 192 6.39 -16.73 -2.16
C PRO A 192 5.09 -17.50 -2.47
N ASP A 193 5.06 -18.82 -2.24
CA ASP A 193 3.89 -19.68 -2.38
C ASP A 193 3.02 -19.79 -1.10
N GLY A 194 3.29 -18.97 -0.08
CA GLY A 194 2.54 -18.92 1.17
C GLY A 194 2.84 -20.07 2.14
N ARG A 195 3.90 -20.85 1.90
CA ARG A 195 4.35 -21.89 2.84
C ARG A 195 5.30 -21.30 3.87
N VAL A 196 5.35 -21.91 5.05
CA VAL A 196 6.31 -21.54 6.10
C VAL A 196 7.51 -22.48 6.00
N SER A 197 8.67 -21.92 5.66
CA SER A 197 9.96 -22.61 5.74
C SER A 197 10.64 -22.31 7.07
N ILE A 198 11.36 -23.28 7.62
CA ILE A 198 12.25 -23.08 8.77
C ILE A 198 13.68 -23.09 8.23
N THR A 199 14.39 -21.98 8.39
CA THR A 199 15.81 -21.85 8.00
C THR A 199 16.66 -21.49 9.21
N TYR A 200 17.97 -21.74 9.12
CA TYR A 200 18.99 -21.23 10.04
C TYR A 200 19.81 -20.23 9.24
N PRO A 201 19.33 -18.98 9.12
CA PRO A 201 19.72 -18.13 8.03
C PRO A 201 21.05 -17.40 8.28
N ASP A 202 21.84 -17.30 7.23
CA ASP A 202 22.86 -16.26 7.09
C ASP A 202 22.19 -14.94 6.62
N LEU A 203 21.28 -14.41 7.44
CA LEU A 203 20.51 -13.19 7.13
C LEU A 203 20.99 -11.99 7.95
N PRO A 204 20.83 -10.77 7.44
CA PRO A 204 21.03 -9.57 8.25
C PRO A 204 20.05 -9.51 9.41
N TYR A 205 20.52 -9.02 10.56
CA TYR A 205 19.69 -8.75 11.72
C TYR A 205 19.91 -7.33 12.27
N VAL A 206 18.85 -6.78 12.85
CA VAL A 206 18.78 -5.38 13.28
C VAL A 206 18.75 -5.23 14.80
N ALA A 207 19.06 -4.02 15.28
CA ALA A 207 19.06 -3.68 16.70
C ALA A 207 17.65 -3.44 17.29
N ARG A 208 16.74 -4.41 17.16
CA ARG A 208 15.34 -4.29 17.61
C ARG A 208 15.12 -4.81 19.04
N TYR A 209 15.39 -6.10 19.27
CA TYR A 209 15.26 -6.73 20.59
C TYR A 209 16.63 -7.09 21.14
N ASP A 210 17.09 -6.32 22.14
CA ASP A 210 18.39 -6.51 22.80
C ASP A 210 18.37 -7.66 23.82
N HIS A 211 19.48 -8.39 23.91
CA HIS A 211 19.77 -9.34 24.96
C HIS A 211 21.23 -9.20 25.43
N GLY A 212 21.52 -8.12 26.17
CA GLY A 212 22.87 -7.88 26.69
C GLY A 212 23.90 -7.59 25.61
N GLY A 213 23.49 -6.94 24.52
CA GLY A 213 24.30 -6.65 23.34
C GLY A 213 24.19 -7.70 22.23
N ASP A 214 23.54 -8.84 22.48
CA ASP A 214 23.29 -9.86 21.46
C ASP A 214 21.92 -9.68 20.79
N PHE A 215 21.92 -9.14 19.57
CA PHE A 215 20.73 -8.99 18.74
C PHE A 215 20.47 -10.21 17.83
N SER A 216 21.37 -11.18 17.76
CA SER A 216 21.14 -12.43 16.99
C SER A 216 20.18 -13.39 17.69
N TRP A 217 19.91 -13.15 18.99
CA TRP A 217 19.07 -13.99 19.84
C TRP A 217 17.57 -13.97 19.52
N ASN A 218 17.04 -13.00 18.78
CA ASN A 218 15.60 -12.93 18.51
C ASN A 218 15.31 -13.09 17.02
N SER A 219 14.49 -14.08 16.65
CA SER A 219 14.11 -14.31 15.26
C SER A 219 13.43 -13.09 14.61
N ASN A 220 12.78 -12.24 15.40
CA ASN A 220 12.12 -11.02 14.91
C ASN A 220 13.08 -9.85 14.63
N ASN A 221 14.38 -10.01 14.91
CA ASN A 221 15.42 -9.06 14.52
C ASN A 221 15.93 -9.33 13.08
N TYR A 222 15.64 -10.49 12.51
CA TYR A 222 16.13 -10.85 11.18
C TYR A 222 15.26 -10.22 10.10
N VAL A 223 15.91 -9.69 9.06
CA VAL A 223 15.22 -9.17 7.89
C VAL A 223 14.83 -10.34 6.99
N HIS A 224 13.56 -10.41 6.61
CA HIS A 224 13.00 -11.50 5.80
C HIS A 224 12.60 -11.01 4.41
N GLY A 225 12.59 -11.92 3.44
CA GLY A 225 12.20 -11.63 2.06
C GLY A 225 13.39 -11.48 1.12
N GLU A 226 13.09 -11.17 -0.14
CA GLU A 226 14.10 -10.92 -1.18
C GLU A 226 14.61 -9.47 -1.14
N THR A 227 13.74 -8.54 -0.73
CA THR A 227 14.01 -7.11 -0.63
C THR A 227 13.69 -6.57 0.77
N ALA A 228 14.27 -5.43 1.10
CA ALA A 228 14.01 -4.68 2.32
C ALA A 228 13.88 -3.19 2.01
N CYS A 229 12.99 -2.51 2.72
CA CYS A 229 12.89 -1.05 2.68
C CYS A 229 13.87 -0.47 3.68
N ILE A 230 14.79 0.39 3.24
CA ILE A 230 15.74 1.11 4.10
C ILE A 230 15.47 2.61 4.07
N LYS A 231 15.89 3.34 5.11
CA LYS A 231 16.10 4.78 4.93
C LYS A 231 17.15 5.00 3.85
N PRO A 232 17.01 6.04 3.01
CA PRO A 232 18.03 6.36 2.02
C PRO A 232 19.40 6.44 2.68
N ARG A 233 20.37 5.68 2.17
CA ARG A 233 21.77 5.83 2.58
C ARG A 233 22.14 7.30 2.36
N GLY A 234 22.58 7.98 3.43
CA GLY A 234 23.08 9.33 3.29
C GLY A 234 24.15 9.34 2.19
N LYS A 235 24.06 10.26 1.22
CA LYS A 235 25.19 10.48 0.31
C LYS A 235 26.39 10.75 1.21
N THR A 236 27.36 9.85 1.25
CA THR A 236 28.68 10.15 1.79
C THR A 236 29.15 11.40 1.05
N ALA A 237 29.20 12.51 1.78
CA ALA A 237 29.73 13.77 1.29
C ALA A 237 31.21 13.62 0.94
#